data_AF-A0ABD2X4D4-F1
#
_entry.id   AF-A0ABD2X4D4-F1
#
_cell.length_a   1.000
_cell.length_b   1.000
_cell.length_c   1.000
_cell.angle_alpha   90.00
_cell.angle_beta   90.00
_cell.angle_gamma   90.00
#
_symmetry.space_group_name_H-M   'P 1'
#
loop_
_entity.id
_entity.type
_entity.pdbx_description
1 polymer ?
#
loop_
_entity_poly.entity_id
_entity_poly.type
_entity_poly.pdbx_seq_one_letter_code
_entity_poly.pdbx_strand_id
1 'polypeptide(L)'
;MLERQVYQEKILGLIYQTLIFFNTTIIISNFCLKQRQLIDILNRLVEIKNLTFELDRVDKSRWRSLYKDVAMVFGFVVFCLTISLVLQSFCTDEDIGKNCVPLIVLGYIFNDFMILFVYVQYSLLLMVVLHAARLMNDNLSALPRYLTLRQGGSDSELVAIIAKIERCRELYSRFVDLVDVFSDFFSFPMLSVICFFLISYICNTLTSSVSAVEQEILKTGVIVSDLFDVFYDATIHKKLNNFSVHVLIKKAEIKIFDMLLLNQNLMLSMLQTISTYIFIKIQFVLSSDRQ
;
A
#
# COMPACT_ATOMS: atom_id res chain seq x y z
N MET A 1 34.45 -10.41 -6.12
CA MET A 1 33.99 -9.41 -5.12
C MET A 1 32.77 -8.65 -5.60
N LEU A 2 32.83 -7.98 -6.77
CA LEU A 2 31.66 -7.36 -7.42
C LEU A 2 30.50 -8.35 -7.64
N GLU A 3 30.80 -9.58 -8.06
CA GLU A 3 29.78 -10.59 -8.38
C GLU A 3 28.87 -10.96 -7.22
N ARG A 4 29.35 -10.91 -5.96
CA ARG A 4 28.56 -11.32 -4.79
C ARG A 4 27.57 -10.24 -4.35
N GLN A 5 27.98 -8.97 -4.39
CA GLN A 5 27.09 -7.83 -4.16
C GLN A 5 26.06 -7.70 -5.29
N VAL A 6 26.50 -7.85 -6.55
CA VAL A 6 25.60 -7.87 -7.72
C VAL A 6 24.60 -9.02 -7.64
N TYR A 7 24.99 -10.17 -7.09
CA TYR A 7 24.10 -11.31 -6.88
C TYR A 7 23.06 -11.07 -5.77
N GLN A 8 23.47 -10.44 -4.66
CA GLN A 8 22.54 -10.06 -3.59
C GLN A 8 21.51 -9.02 -4.05
N GLU A 9 21.94 -8.00 -4.80
CA GLU A 9 21.06 -6.99 -5.39
C GLU A 9 20.07 -7.59 -6.40
N LYS A 10 20.53 -8.52 -7.25
CA LYS A 10 19.67 -9.20 -8.23
C LYS A 10 18.54 -10.00 -7.58
N ILE A 11 18.83 -10.72 -6.50
CA ILE A 11 17.82 -11.53 -5.83
C ILE A 11 16.86 -10.67 -5.02
N LEU A 12 17.35 -9.62 -4.35
CA LEU A 12 16.47 -8.65 -3.69
C LEU A 12 15.52 -8.00 -4.71
N GLY A 13 16.04 -7.64 -5.87
CA GLY A 13 15.25 -7.15 -7.00
C GLY A 13 14.17 -8.15 -7.43
N LEU A 14 14.51 -9.44 -7.55
CA LEU A 14 13.56 -10.49 -7.93
C LEU A 14 12.44 -10.69 -6.89
N ILE A 15 12.79 -10.68 -5.60
CA ILE A 15 11.82 -10.79 -4.49
C ILE A 15 10.88 -9.59 -4.50
N TYR A 16 11.43 -8.38 -4.63
CA TYR A 16 10.66 -7.14 -4.69
C TYR A 16 9.70 -7.12 -5.89
N GLN A 17 10.16 -7.52 -7.07
CA GLN A 17 9.35 -7.64 -8.27
C GLN A 17 8.19 -8.64 -8.11
N THR A 18 8.46 -9.79 -7.50
CA THR A 18 7.44 -10.82 -7.27
C THR A 18 6.36 -10.30 -6.31
N LEU A 19 6.76 -9.59 -5.26
CA LEU A 19 5.86 -8.94 -4.31
C LEU A 19 4.97 -7.88 -4.96
N ILE A 20 5.57 -7.02 -5.79
CA ILE A 20 4.84 -5.97 -6.52
C ILE A 20 3.79 -6.60 -7.43
N PHE A 21 4.17 -7.62 -8.20
CA PHE A 21 3.27 -8.30 -9.12
C PHE A 21 2.11 -9.00 -8.39
N PHE A 22 2.41 -9.68 -7.28
CA PHE A 22 1.40 -10.33 -6.45
C PHE A 22 0.42 -9.32 -5.85
N ASN A 23 0.92 -8.22 -5.27
CA ASN A 23 0.07 -7.15 -4.73
C ASN A 23 -0.80 -6.50 -5.80
N THR A 24 -0.23 -6.21 -6.96
CA THR A 24 -0.97 -5.60 -8.06
C THR A 24 -2.05 -6.54 -8.58
N THR A 25 -1.77 -7.84 -8.67
CA THR A 25 -2.76 -8.86 -9.04
C THR A 25 -3.90 -8.95 -8.02
N ILE A 26 -3.59 -8.88 -6.72
CA ILE A 26 -4.60 -8.82 -5.65
C ILE A 26 -5.49 -7.59 -5.81
N ILE A 27 -4.87 -6.42 -5.99
CA ILE A 27 -5.58 -5.15 -6.17
C ILE A 27 -6.50 -5.25 -7.39
N ILE A 28 -5.97 -5.63 -8.55
CA ILE A 28 -6.74 -5.76 -9.80
C ILE A 28 -7.90 -6.74 -9.59
N SER A 29 -7.63 -7.92 -9.03
CA SER A 29 -8.65 -8.94 -8.79
C SER A 29 -9.77 -8.41 -7.90
N ASN A 30 -9.44 -7.71 -6.82
CA ASN A 30 -10.46 -7.14 -5.93
C ASN A 30 -11.29 -6.07 -6.61
N PHE A 31 -10.67 -5.18 -7.40
CA PHE A 31 -11.38 -4.16 -8.17
C PHE A 31 -12.29 -4.76 -9.25
N CYS A 32 -11.83 -5.81 -9.94
CA CYS A 32 -12.62 -6.53 -10.94
C CYS A 32 -13.82 -7.25 -10.30
N LEU A 33 -13.61 -7.96 -9.20
CA LEU A 33 -14.67 -8.70 -8.51
C LEU A 33 -15.72 -7.77 -7.88
N LYS A 34 -15.28 -6.61 -7.36
CA LYS A 34 -16.16 -5.64 -6.67
C LYS A 34 -16.57 -4.45 -7.54
N GLN A 35 -16.45 -4.54 -8.87
CA GLN A 35 -16.76 -3.41 -9.78
C GLN A 35 -18.19 -2.85 -9.58
N ARG A 36 -19.17 -3.70 -9.23
CA ARG A 36 -20.53 -3.24 -8.93
C ARG A 36 -20.60 -2.38 -7.66
N GLN A 37 -19.85 -2.74 -6.62
CA GLN A 37 -19.78 -1.95 -5.38
C GLN A 37 -19.12 -0.59 -5.62
N LEU A 38 -18.12 -0.54 -6.52
CA LEU A 38 -17.49 0.72 -6.93
C LEU A 38 -18.50 1.70 -7.55
N ILE A 39 -19.37 1.21 -8.43
CA ILE A 39 -20.42 2.02 -9.06
C ILE A 39 -21.44 2.47 -8.00
N ASP A 40 -21.78 1.61 -7.04
CA ASP A 40 -22.68 1.94 -5.95
C ASP A 40 -22.11 3.06 -5.06
N ILE A 41 -20.81 2.98 -4.70
CA ILE A 41 -20.10 4.04 -3.97
C ILE A 41 -20.20 5.37 -4.71
N LEU A 42 -19.93 5.38 -6.03
CA LEU A 42 -20.02 6.59 -6.86
C LEU A 42 -21.44 7.17 -6.88
N ASN A 43 -22.46 6.32 -7.06
CA ASN A 43 -23.86 6.74 -7.09
C ASN A 43 -24.31 7.32 -5.76
N ARG A 44 -23.98 6.67 -4.64
CA ARG A 44 -24.28 7.17 -3.28
C ARG A 44 -23.56 8.48 -3.00
N LEU A 45 -22.33 8.64 -3.50
CA LEU A 45 -21.58 9.89 -3.36
C LEU A 45 -22.20 11.04 -4.17
N VAL A 46 -22.75 10.75 -5.36
CA VAL A 46 -23.56 11.72 -6.14
C VAL A 46 -24.84 12.09 -5.38
N GLU A 47 -25.50 11.11 -4.79
CA GLU A 47 -26.73 11.32 -4.04
C GLU A 47 -26.50 12.18 -2.80
N ILE A 48 -25.46 11.89 -2.01
CA ILE A 48 -25.05 12.71 -0.87
C ILE A 48 -24.69 14.12 -1.34
N LYS A 49 -23.99 14.29 -2.47
CA LYS A 49 -23.70 15.62 -3.04
C LYS A 49 -25.00 16.39 -3.34
N ASN A 50 -25.99 15.74 -3.94
CA ASN A 50 -27.25 16.38 -4.30
C ASN A 50 -28.06 16.79 -3.06
N LEU A 51 -28.20 15.89 -2.08
CA LEU A 51 -28.89 16.19 -0.82
C LEU A 51 -28.19 17.30 -0.02
N THR A 52 -26.85 17.32 -0.05
CA THR A 52 -26.05 18.37 0.58
C THR A 52 -26.29 19.74 -0.06
N PHE A 53 -26.43 19.80 -1.39
CA PHE A 53 -26.74 21.04 -2.11
C PHE A 53 -28.16 21.56 -1.87
N GLU A 54 -29.08 20.70 -1.46
CA GLU A 54 -30.44 21.09 -1.08
C GLU A 54 -30.54 21.62 0.35
N LEU A 55 -29.66 21.15 1.25
CA LEU A 55 -29.70 21.47 2.68
C LEU A 55 -29.08 22.82 3.05
N ASP A 56 -28.09 23.29 2.29
CA ASP A 56 -27.41 24.56 2.55
C ASP A 56 -26.92 25.22 1.25
N ARG A 57 -26.76 26.55 1.25
CA ARG A 57 -26.10 27.30 0.17
C ARG A 57 -24.58 27.09 0.26
N VAL A 58 -24.16 25.84 0.34
CA VAL A 58 -22.77 25.42 0.34
C VAL A 58 -22.12 25.96 -0.92
N ASP A 59 -20.86 26.36 -0.79
CA ASP A 59 -20.04 26.85 -1.88
C ASP A 59 -19.94 25.80 -3.00
N LYS A 60 -20.87 25.89 -3.97
CA LYS A 60 -21.05 24.95 -5.08
C LYS A 60 -19.76 24.74 -5.86
N SER A 61 -18.85 25.71 -5.82
CA SER A 61 -17.54 25.66 -6.46
C SER A 61 -16.64 24.58 -5.86
N ARG A 62 -16.56 24.50 -4.53
CA ARG A 62 -15.64 23.61 -3.80
C ARG A 62 -16.05 22.14 -3.91
N TRP A 63 -17.33 21.83 -3.75
CA TRP A 63 -17.86 20.48 -3.94
C TRP A 63 -17.79 20.02 -5.39
N ARG A 64 -17.99 20.92 -6.36
CA ARG A 64 -17.83 20.59 -7.78
C ARG A 64 -16.38 20.25 -8.11
N SER A 65 -15.40 20.96 -7.53
CA SER A 65 -13.98 20.63 -7.68
C SER A 65 -13.68 19.26 -7.09
N LEU A 66 -13.99 19.04 -5.81
CA LEU A 66 -13.70 17.77 -5.13
C LEU A 66 -14.34 16.57 -5.83
N TYR A 67 -15.59 16.69 -6.26
CA TYR A 67 -16.27 15.63 -7.01
C TYR A 67 -15.60 15.37 -8.37
N LYS A 68 -15.21 16.43 -9.09
CA LYS A 68 -14.50 16.30 -10.36
C LYS A 68 -13.15 15.60 -10.17
N ASP A 69 -12.43 15.93 -9.10
CA ASP A 69 -11.14 15.35 -8.75
C ASP A 69 -11.31 13.85 -8.42
N VAL A 70 -12.32 13.49 -7.62
CA VAL A 70 -12.68 12.10 -7.33
C VAL A 70 -13.05 11.34 -8.60
N ALA A 71 -13.97 11.86 -9.43
CA ALA A 71 -14.41 11.19 -10.65
C ALA A 71 -13.27 11.03 -11.67
N MET A 72 -12.39 12.03 -11.80
CA MET A 72 -11.20 11.95 -12.65
C MET A 72 -10.25 10.86 -12.17
N VAL A 73 -9.98 10.81 -10.86
CA VAL A 73 -9.10 9.81 -10.27
C VAL A 73 -9.68 8.40 -10.44
N PHE A 74 -10.98 8.20 -10.19
CA PHE A 74 -11.64 6.92 -10.44
C PHE A 74 -11.67 6.51 -11.92
N GLY A 75 -11.89 7.45 -12.84
CA GLY A 75 -11.79 7.18 -14.28
C GLY A 75 -10.38 6.76 -14.69
N PHE A 76 -9.37 7.41 -14.11
CA PHE A 76 -7.97 7.07 -14.31
C PHE A 76 -7.61 5.68 -13.75
N VAL A 77 -8.28 5.19 -12.70
CA VAL A 77 -8.15 3.80 -12.22
C VAL A 77 -8.54 2.81 -13.29
N VAL A 78 -9.74 2.98 -13.85
CA VAL A 78 -10.26 2.04 -14.85
C VAL A 78 -9.35 2.02 -16.07
N PHE A 79 -8.86 3.19 -16.48
CA PHE A 79 -7.85 3.33 -17.53
C PHE A 79 -6.53 2.62 -17.17
N CYS A 80 -6.05 2.79 -15.95
CA CYS A 80 -4.82 2.15 -15.53
C CYS A 80 -4.95 0.63 -15.35
N LEU A 81 -6.07 0.15 -14.81
CA LEU A 81 -6.39 -1.28 -14.70
C LEU A 81 -6.46 -1.93 -16.08
N THR A 82 -7.05 -1.25 -17.07
CA THR A 82 -7.09 -1.76 -18.45
C THR A 82 -5.70 -1.81 -19.07
N ILE A 83 -4.86 -0.77 -18.88
CA ILE A 83 -3.47 -0.81 -19.34
C ILE A 83 -2.65 -1.89 -18.63
N SER A 84 -2.79 -2.05 -17.31
CA SER A 84 -2.15 -3.14 -16.54
C SER A 84 -2.47 -4.50 -17.13
N LEU A 85 -3.76 -4.79 -17.32
CA LEU A 85 -4.22 -6.07 -17.87
C LEU A 85 -3.66 -6.34 -19.27
N VAL A 86 -3.65 -5.30 -20.11
CA VAL A 86 -3.08 -5.38 -21.46
C VAL A 86 -1.57 -5.66 -21.40
N LEU A 87 -0.81 -4.92 -20.58
CA LEU A 87 0.63 -5.14 -20.41
C LEU A 87 0.94 -6.53 -19.83
N GLN A 88 0.15 -6.99 -18.88
CA GLN A 88 0.31 -8.30 -18.24
C GLN A 88 0.04 -9.44 -19.23
N SER A 89 -0.93 -9.26 -20.16
CA SER A 89 -1.19 -10.20 -21.26
C SER A 89 -0.06 -10.31 -22.27
N PHE A 90 0.76 -9.26 -22.45
CA PHE A 90 1.92 -9.30 -23.35
C PHE A 90 3.15 -9.95 -22.69
N CYS A 91 3.22 -9.95 -21.36
CA CYS A 91 4.32 -10.58 -20.62
C CYS A 91 4.20 -12.11 -20.52
N THR A 92 3.03 -12.71 -20.80
CA THR A 92 2.82 -14.17 -20.73
C THR A 92 3.26 -14.93 -21.98
N ASP A 93 3.66 -14.23 -23.04
CA ASP A 93 4.09 -14.83 -24.29
C ASP A 93 5.63 -14.99 -24.32
N GLU A 94 6.11 -16.24 -24.22
CA GLU A 94 7.53 -16.59 -24.09
C GLU A 94 8.39 -16.11 -25.27
N ASP A 95 7.80 -15.95 -26.46
CA ASP A 95 8.50 -15.51 -27.67
C ASP A 95 8.67 -13.97 -27.73
N ILE A 96 7.79 -13.21 -27.06
CA ILE A 96 7.82 -11.74 -27.04
C ILE A 96 8.74 -11.22 -25.93
N GLY A 97 8.82 -11.94 -24.80
CA GLY A 97 9.60 -11.55 -23.62
C GLY A 97 11.11 -11.37 -23.86
N LYS A 98 11.70 -12.08 -24.85
CA LYS A 98 13.12 -11.96 -25.20
C LYS A 98 13.49 -10.68 -25.96
N ASN A 99 12.54 -10.08 -26.68
CA ASN A 99 12.78 -8.89 -27.51
C ASN A 99 12.19 -7.59 -26.94
N CYS A 100 11.39 -7.68 -25.87
CA CYS A 100 10.61 -6.56 -25.33
C CYS A 100 11.03 -6.14 -23.91
N VAL A 101 12.34 -5.94 -23.69
CA VAL A 101 12.88 -5.34 -22.45
C VAL A 101 12.15 -4.04 -22.05
N PRO A 102 11.79 -3.11 -22.97
CA PRO A 102 11.05 -1.90 -22.62
C PRO A 102 9.67 -2.18 -22.02
N LEU A 103 9.02 -3.26 -22.47
CA LEU A 103 7.66 -3.63 -22.08
C LEU A 103 7.64 -4.26 -20.67
N ILE A 104 8.67 -5.02 -20.34
CA ILE A 104 8.93 -5.54 -18.99
C ILE A 104 9.19 -4.38 -18.01
N VAL A 105 10.06 -3.43 -18.39
CA VAL A 105 10.34 -2.23 -17.57
C VAL A 105 9.07 -1.39 -17.37
N LEU A 106 8.28 -1.21 -18.43
CA LEU A 106 7.00 -0.50 -18.35
C LEU A 106 6.04 -1.20 -17.39
N GLY A 107 5.95 -2.53 -17.44
CA GLY A 107 5.14 -3.32 -16.50
C GLY A 107 5.56 -3.13 -15.04
N TYR A 108 6.86 -3.02 -14.75
CA TYR A 108 7.33 -2.74 -13.39
C TYR A 108 6.93 -1.36 -12.89
N ILE A 109 7.22 -0.32 -13.67
CA ILE A 109 6.85 1.06 -13.34
C ILE A 109 5.32 1.17 -13.14
N PHE A 110 4.57 0.43 -13.96
CA PHE A 110 3.13 0.44 -13.90
C PHE A 110 2.59 -0.18 -12.60
N ASN A 111 3.15 -1.30 -12.15
CA ASN A 111 2.70 -1.95 -10.92
C ASN A 111 2.99 -1.10 -9.67
N ASP A 112 4.16 -0.46 -9.60
CA ASP A 112 4.48 0.50 -8.52
C ASP A 112 3.52 1.68 -8.54
N PHE A 113 3.23 2.19 -9.74
CA PHE A 113 2.25 3.25 -9.93
C PHE A 113 0.87 2.82 -9.42
N MET A 114 0.42 1.59 -9.70
CA MET A 114 -0.88 1.08 -9.25
C MET A 114 -1.00 1.02 -7.73
N ILE A 115 0.04 0.56 -7.02
CA ILE A 115 0.07 0.51 -5.56
C ILE A 115 -0.06 1.92 -4.98
N LEU A 116 0.76 2.86 -5.46
CA LEU A 116 0.71 4.26 -5.03
C LEU A 116 -0.63 4.91 -5.36
N PHE A 117 -1.20 4.59 -6.51
CA PHE A 117 -2.44 5.18 -6.99
C PHE A 117 -3.65 4.74 -6.17
N VAL A 118 -3.72 3.47 -5.75
CA VAL A 118 -4.75 2.99 -4.80
C VAL A 118 -4.65 3.72 -3.46
N TYR A 119 -3.42 3.98 -3.01
CA TYR A 119 -3.21 4.76 -1.79
C TYR A 119 -3.78 6.19 -1.92
N VAL A 120 -3.46 6.88 -3.01
CA VAL A 120 -3.96 8.23 -3.31
C VAL A 120 -5.49 8.26 -3.41
N GLN A 121 -6.11 7.28 -4.07
CA GLN A 121 -7.57 7.19 -4.19
C GLN A 121 -8.25 7.13 -2.83
N TYR A 122 -7.78 6.24 -1.95
CA TYR A 122 -8.35 6.11 -0.63
C TYR A 122 -8.19 7.39 0.17
N SER A 123 -7.02 8.04 0.11
CA SER A 123 -6.80 9.32 0.78
C SER A 123 -7.73 10.43 0.28
N LEU A 124 -7.94 10.51 -1.04
CA LEU A 124 -8.87 11.48 -1.63
C LEU A 124 -10.32 11.19 -1.24
N LEU A 125 -10.73 9.92 -1.29
CA LEU A 125 -12.08 9.54 -0.92
C LEU A 125 -12.33 9.77 0.58
N LEU A 126 -11.36 9.45 1.43
CA LEU A 126 -11.39 9.76 2.86
C LEU A 126 -11.48 11.28 3.10
N MET A 127 -10.79 12.10 2.30
CA MET A 127 -10.89 13.55 2.38
C MET A 127 -12.30 14.05 2.03
N VAL A 128 -12.95 13.46 1.02
CA VAL A 128 -14.35 13.78 0.68
C VAL A 128 -15.30 13.35 1.78
N VAL A 129 -15.13 12.14 2.32
CA VAL A 129 -15.90 11.63 3.46
C VAL A 129 -15.75 12.55 4.68
N LEU A 130 -14.52 12.95 5.00
CA LEU A 130 -14.24 13.88 6.09
C LEU A 130 -14.89 15.25 5.87
N HIS A 131 -14.87 15.75 4.63
CA HIS A 131 -15.51 17.01 4.29
C HIS A 131 -17.03 16.94 4.45
N ALA A 132 -17.65 15.86 4.00
CA ALA A 132 -19.08 15.60 4.17
C ALA A 132 -19.46 15.51 5.66
N ALA A 133 -18.67 14.82 6.48
CA ALA A 133 -18.89 14.72 7.92
C ALA A 133 -18.81 16.09 8.61
N ARG A 134 -17.80 16.92 8.26
CA ARG A 134 -17.66 18.28 8.82
C ARG A 134 -18.87 19.14 8.48
N LEU A 135 -19.30 19.11 7.23
CA LEU A 135 -20.46 19.88 6.78
C LEU A 135 -21.75 19.47 7.49
N MET A 136 -21.93 18.17 7.72
CA MET A 136 -23.07 17.68 8.47
C MET A 136 -23.01 18.13 9.94
N ASN A 137 -21.83 18.11 10.56
CA ASN A 137 -21.64 18.63 11.92
C ASN A 137 -21.89 20.14 11.99
N ASP A 138 -21.50 20.91 10.98
CA ASP A 138 -21.76 22.34 10.88
C ASP A 138 -23.28 22.61 10.79
N ASN A 139 -24.01 21.83 9.98
CA ASN A 139 -25.47 21.91 9.87
C ASN A 139 -26.19 21.54 11.18
N LEU A 140 -25.72 20.50 11.87
CA LEU A 140 -26.26 20.09 13.18
C LEU A 140 -25.94 21.11 14.28
N SER A 141 -24.74 21.70 14.27
CA SER A 141 -24.34 22.71 15.27
C SER A 141 -24.98 24.08 15.04
N ALA A 142 -25.44 24.37 13.82
CA ALA A 142 -26.25 25.55 13.53
C ALA A 142 -27.71 25.39 14.00
N LEU A 143 -28.19 24.16 14.15
CA LEU A 143 -29.57 23.83 14.50
C LEU A 143 -30.06 24.47 15.83
N PRO A 144 -29.27 24.46 16.93
CA PRO A 144 -29.63 25.13 18.18
C PRO A 144 -29.78 26.65 18.03
N ARG A 145 -29.02 27.31 17.15
CA ARG A 145 -29.13 28.76 16.92
C ARG A 145 -30.46 29.14 16.29
N TYR A 146 -30.98 28.30 15.40
CA TYR A 146 -32.32 28.48 14.82
C TYR A 146 -33.43 28.23 15.84
N LEU A 147 -33.18 27.41 16.86
CA LEU A 147 -34.13 27.13 17.95
C LEU A 147 -34.14 28.23 19.03
N THR A 148 -32.98 28.84 19.34
CA THR A 148 -32.87 29.88 20.38
C THR A 148 -33.30 31.27 19.91
N LEU A 149 -33.20 31.60 18.62
CA LEU A 149 -33.71 32.85 18.04
C LEU A 149 -35.25 32.96 18.02
N ARG A 150 -35.97 31.91 18.48
CA ARG A 150 -37.34 31.61 18.02
C ARG A 150 -38.39 31.43 19.13
N GLN A 151 -38.25 32.05 20.29
CA GLN A 151 -39.31 31.98 21.30
C GLN A 151 -40.67 32.64 20.91
N GLY A 152 -40.93 32.97 19.62
CA GLY A 152 -42.20 33.58 19.16
C GLY A 152 -42.66 33.32 17.71
N GLY A 153 -42.18 32.28 17.00
CA GLY A 153 -42.50 32.03 15.57
C GLY A 153 -43.62 31.01 15.28
N SER A 154 -44.35 31.18 14.15
CA SER A 154 -45.57 30.43 13.77
C SER A 154 -45.38 28.92 13.51
N ASP A 155 -46.48 28.14 13.53
CA ASP A 155 -46.49 26.69 13.28
C ASP A 155 -45.84 26.28 11.94
N SER A 156 -45.94 27.13 10.90
CA SER A 156 -45.35 26.88 9.58
C SER A 156 -43.82 26.76 9.62
N GLU A 157 -43.15 27.57 10.44
CA GLU A 157 -41.70 27.47 10.61
C GLU A 157 -41.32 26.23 11.44
N LEU A 158 -42.21 25.70 12.27
CA LEU A 158 -41.92 24.54 13.13
C LEU A 158 -41.85 23.29 12.26
N VAL A 159 -42.79 23.18 11.33
CA VAL A 159 -42.80 22.18 10.27
C VAL A 159 -41.52 22.26 9.42
N ALA A 160 -41.04 23.47 9.08
CA ALA A 160 -39.81 23.64 8.31
C ALA A 160 -38.55 23.17 9.07
N ILE A 161 -38.46 23.42 10.38
CA ILE A 161 -37.34 22.94 11.21
C ILE A 161 -37.39 21.42 11.36
N ILE A 162 -38.56 20.84 11.63
CA ILE A 162 -38.72 19.38 11.74
C ILE A 162 -38.33 18.71 10.41
N ALA A 163 -38.78 19.27 9.27
CA ALA A 163 -38.39 18.78 7.95
C ALA A 163 -36.87 18.87 7.71
N LYS A 164 -36.20 19.91 8.23
CA LYS A 164 -34.74 20.07 8.12
C LYS A 164 -33.99 19.04 8.99
N ILE A 165 -34.48 18.75 10.20
CA ILE A 165 -33.93 17.72 11.08
C ILE A 165 -34.05 16.34 10.44
N GLU A 166 -35.22 16.01 9.91
CA GLU A 166 -35.45 14.72 9.25
C GLU A 166 -34.52 14.54 8.04
N ARG A 167 -34.33 15.58 7.24
CA ARG A 167 -33.37 15.57 6.12
C ARG A 167 -31.92 15.42 6.57
N CYS A 168 -31.51 16.07 7.67
CA CYS A 168 -30.17 15.87 8.24
C CYS A 168 -29.97 14.43 8.73
N ARG A 169 -30.99 13.83 9.35
CA ARG A 169 -30.95 12.44 9.79
C ARG A 169 -30.84 11.48 8.61
N GLU A 170 -31.63 11.70 7.55
CA GLU A 170 -31.57 10.89 6.33
C GLU A 170 -30.20 11.01 5.65
N LEU A 171 -29.66 12.22 5.55
CA LEU A 171 -28.31 12.46 5.01
C LEU A 171 -27.24 11.75 5.86
N TYR A 172 -27.35 11.77 7.18
CA TYR A 172 -26.43 11.06 8.06
C TYR A 172 -26.49 9.54 7.86
N SER A 173 -27.70 8.97 7.80
CA SER A 173 -27.87 7.53 7.57
C SER A 173 -27.19 7.09 6.28
N ARG A 174 -27.46 7.81 5.18
CA ARG A 174 -26.87 7.51 3.86
C ARG A 174 -25.36 7.72 3.84
N PHE A 175 -24.87 8.71 4.59
CA PHE A 175 -23.44 8.94 4.75
C PHE A 175 -22.76 7.79 5.51
N VAL A 176 -23.34 7.32 6.61
CA VAL A 176 -22.82 6.16 7.35
C VAL A 176 -22.82 4.92 6.47
N ASP A 177 -23.91 4.65 5.75
CA ASP A 177 -23.98 3.53 4.81
C ASP A 177 -22.90 3.63 3.71
N LEU A 178 -22.63 4.83 3.20
CA LEU A 178 -21.53 5.05 2.25
C LEU A 178 -20.17 4.72 2.89
N VAL A 179 -19.93 5.15 4.13
CA VAL A 179 -18.67 4.90 4.83
C VAL A 179 -18.43 3.41 5.06
N ASP A 180 -19.48 2.66 5.42
CA ASP A 180 -19.39 1.22 5.62
C ASP A 180 -19.06 0.49 4.31
N VAL A 181 -19.80 0.78 3.23
CA VAL A 181 -19.53 0.18 1.91
C VAL A 181 -18.15 0.57 1.38
N PHE A 182 -17.73 1.82 1.61
CA PHE A 182 -16.39 2.31 1.26
C PHE A 182 -15.30 1.56 2.03
N SER A 183 -15.45 1.43 3.35
CA SER A 183 -14.50 0.74 4.23
C SER A 183 -14.35 -0.72 3.79
N ASP A 184 -15.45 -1.41 3.53
CA ASP A 184 -15.45 -2.81 3.09
C ASP A 184 -14.80 -2.99 1.72
N PHE A 185 -14.99 -2.05 0.79
CA PHE A 185 -14.37 -2.10 -0.53
C PHE A 185 -12.84 -1.97 -0.47
N PHE A 186 -12.33 -0.98 0.27
CA PHE A 186 -10.89 -0.69 0.35
C PHE A 186 -10.13 -1.47 1.42
N SER A 187 -10.82 -2.13 2.36
CA SER A 187 -10.22 -2.88 3.47
C SER A 187 -9.09 -3.82 3.01
N PHE A 188 -9.39 -4.67 2.02
CA PHE A 188 -8.48 -5.70 1.55
C PHE A 188 -7.33 -5.16 0.67
N PRO A 189 -7.57 -4.30 -0.35
CA PRO A 189 -6.49 -3.63 -1.08
C PRO A 189 -5.55 -2.86 -0.15
N MET A 190 -6.09 -2.13 0.83
CA MET A 190 -5.25 -1.36 1.74
C MET A 190 -4.43 -2.21 2.68
N LEU A 191 -4.99 -3.31 3.18
CA LEU A 191 -4.22 -4.28 3.95
C LEU A 191 -3.05 -4.82 3.11
N SER A 192 -3.28 -5.14 1.84
CA SER A 192 -2.24 -5.60 0.91
C SER A 192 -1.13 -4.56 0.74
N VAL A 193 -1.51 -3.30 0.48
CA VAL A 193 -0.58 -2.17 0.33
C VAL A 193 0.26 -1.95 1.61
N ILE A 194 -0.37 -1.99 2.78
CA ILE A 194 0.33 -1.84 4.07
C ILE A 194 1.32 -2.99 4.29
N CYS A 195 0.89 -4.24 4.04
CA CYS A 195 1.76 -5.40 4.13
C CYS A 195 2.96 -5.29 3.18
N PHE A 196 2.73 -4.82 1.95
CA PHE A 196 3.80 -4.58 0.97
C PHE A 196 4.86 -3.59 1.48
N PHE A 197 4.44 -2.44 1.99
CA PHE A 197 5.38 -1.44 2.53
C PHE A 197 6.13 -1.96 3.75
N LEU A 198 5.45 -2.68 4.66
CA LEU A 198 6.09 -3.27 5.84
C LEU A 198 7.14 -4.31 5.46
N ILE A 199 6.79 -5.25 4.57
CA ILE A 199 7.73 -6.28 4.11
C ILE A 199 8.90 -5.63 3.39
N SER A 200 8.65 -4.68 2.49
CA SER A 200 9.71 -3.98 1.75
C SER A 200 10.65 -3.24 2.70
N TYR A 201 10.12 -2.56 3.71
CA TYR A 201 10.91 -1.87 4.73
C TYR A 201 11.78 -2.83 5.56
N ILE A 202 11.21 -3.97 5.99
CA ILE A 202 11.93 -5.00 6.73
C ILE A 202 13.05 -5.59 5.86
N CYS A 203 12.75 -5.95 4.61
CA CYS A 203 13.74 -6.45 3.65
C CYS A 203 14.91 -5.47 3.48
N ASN A 204 14.61 -4.20 3.22
CA ASN A 204 15.64 -3.18 3.00
C ASN A 204 16.52 -2.96 4.24
N THR A 205 15.90 -2.88 5.42
CA THR A 205 16.62 -2.70 6.69
C THR A 205 17.53 -3.89 6.97
N LEU A 206 17.03 -5.10 6.71
CA LEU A 206 17.78 -6.33 6.93
C LEU A 206 18.97 -6.43 5.96
N THR A 207 18.75 -6.17 4.67
CA THR A 207 19.83 -6.18 3.67
C THR A 207 20.90 -5.16 4.00
N SER A 208 20.52 -3.93 4.35
CA SER A 208 21.47 -2.88 4.76
C SER A 208 22.32 -3.32 5.97
N SER A 209 21.68 -3.94 6.97
CA SER A 209 22.37 -4.43 8.16
C SER A 209 23.34 -5.57 7.83
N VAL A 210 22.93 -6.52 6.98
CA VAL A 210 23.80 -7.60 6.50
C VAL A 210 25.00 -7.06 5.73
N SER A 211 24.76 -6.11 4.80
CA SER A 211 25.84 -5.48 4.04
C SER A 211 26.82 -4.71 4.92
N ALA A 212 26.34 -4.03 5.97
CA ALA A 212 27.20 -3.35 6.94
C ALA A 212 28.10 -4.32 7.70
N VAL A 213 27.55 -5.45 8.17
CA VAL A 213 28.34 -6.50 8.85
C VAL A 213 29.37 -7.12 7.90
N GLU A 214 28.99 -7.41 6.66
CA GLU A 214 29.94 -7.92 5.65
C GLU A 214 31.09 -6.92 5.40
N GLN A 215 30.80 -5.61 5.33
CA GLN A 215 31.82 -4.59 5.16
C GLN A 215 32.80 -4.51 6.34
N GLU A 216 32.32 -4.64 7.58
CA GLU A 216 33.19 -4.63 8.76
C GLU A 216 34.08 -5.88 8.85
N ILE A 217 33.57 -7.04 8.43
CA ILE A 217 34.37 -8.27 8.32
C ILE A 217 35.47 -8.09 7.28
N LEU A 218 35.15 -7.46 6.14
CA LEU A 218 36.15 -7.17 5.09
C LEU A 218 37.21 -6.19 5.57
N LYS A 219 36.82 -5.11 6.25
CA LYS A 219 37.77 -4.16 6.86
C LYS A 219 38.72 -4.86 7.82
N THR A 220 38.22 -5.81 8.61
CA THR A 220 39.05 -6.62 9.50
C THR A 220 40.11 -7.39 8.72
N GLY A 221 39.76 -7.99 7.57
CA GLY A 221 40.73 -8.67 6.70
C GLY A 221 41.80 -7.72 6.13
N VAL A 222 41.43 -6.50 5.74
CA VAL A 222 42.37 -5.48 5.24
C VAL A 222 43.32 -5.03 6.34
N ILE A 223 42.81 -4.72 7.54
CA ILE A 223 43.63 -4.33 8.69
C ILE A 223 44.65 -5.42 9.02
N VAL A 224 44.25 -6.69 8.99
CA VAL A 224 45.17 -7.82 9.21
C VAL A 224 46.24 -7.88 8.14
N SER A 225 45.88 -7.60 6.88
CA SER A 225 46.84 -7.51 5.78
C SER A 225 47.85 -6.38 6.02
N ASP A 226 47.38 -5.18 6.35
CA ASP A 226 48.23 -4.01 6.59
C ASP A 226 49.18 -4.22 7.78
N LEU A 227 48.76 -5.00 8.79
CA LEU A 227 49.60 -5.36 9.93
C LEU A 227 50.79 -6.25 9.54
N PHE A 228 50.73 -7.00 8.43
CA PHE A 228 51.89 -7.75 7.95
C PHE A 228 53.02 -6.87 7.42
N ASP A 229 52.69 -5.68 6.91
CA ASP A 229 53.66 -4.74 6.34
C ASP A 229 54.35 -3.89 7.43
N VAL A 230 53.72 -3.76 8.60
CA VAL A 230 54.23 -2.95 9.72
C VAL A 230 55.17 -3.74 10.64
N PHE A 231 54.91 -5.03 10.86
CA PHE A 231 55.66 -5.84 11.82
C PHE A 231 56.62 -6.81 11.13
N TYR A 232 57.92 -6.73 11.47
CA TYR A 232 58.97 -7.61 10.93
C TYR A 232 59.36 -8.77 11.88
N ASP A 233 58.80 -8.82 13.09
CA ASP A 233 59.07 -9.87 14.06
C ASP A 233 58.47 -11.21 13.60
N ALA A 234 59.31 -12.25 13.49
CA ALA A 234 58.91 -13.57 13.00
C ALA A 234 57.81 -14.24 13.86
N THR A 235 57.78 -13.96 15.16
CA THR A 235 56.79 -14.47 16.10
C THR A 235 55.44 -13.80 15.90
N ILE A 236 55.44 -12.50 15.62
CA ILE A 236 54.24 -11.70 15.32
C ILE A 236 53.69 -12.09 13.95
N HIS A 237 54.55 -12.25 12.94
CA HIS A 237 54.19 -12.71 11.59
C HIS A 237 53.50 -14.08 11.61
N LYS A 238 54.02 -15.03 12.40
CA LYS A 238 53.40 -16.35 12.57
C LYS A 238 52.00 -16.27 13.18
N LYS A 239 51.76 -15.37 14.15
CA LYS A 239 50.44 -15.15 14.75
C LYS A 239 49.47 -14.46 13.78
N LEU A 240 49.94 -13.46 13.03
CA LEU A 240 49.15 -12.80 11.98
C LEU A 240 48.76 -13.77 10.86
N ASN A 241 49.65 -14.66 10.45
CA ASN A 241 49.35 -15.70 9.46
C ASN A 241 48.26 -16.66 9.95
N ASN A 242 48.35 -17.12 11.19
CA ASN A 242 47.29 -17.94 11.78
C ASN A 242 45.95 -17.18 11.87
N PHE A 243 45.96 -15.88 12.18
CA PHE A 243 44.75 -15.06 12.24
C PHE A 243 44.13 -14.83 10.85
N SER A 244 44.95 -14.49 9.85
CA SER A 244 44.52 -14.32 8.46
C SER A 244 43.89 -15.59 7.90
N VAL A 245 44.54 -16.75 8.11
CA VAL A 245 44.00 -18.06 7.76
C VAL A 245 42.69 -18.33 8.51
N HIS A 246 42.59 -17.95 9.79
CA HIS A 246 41.35 -18.11 10.56
C HIS A 246 40.21 -17.24 10.03
N VAL A 247 40.48 -16.00 9.64
CA VAL A 247 39.48 -15.09 9.04
C VAL A 247 39.03 -15.60 7.67
N LEU A 248 39.94 -16.15 6.86
CA LEU A 248 39.63 -16.76 5.55
C LEU A 248 38.78 -18.03 5.67
N ILE A 249 39.07 -18.88 6.66
CA ILE A 249 38.37 -20.16 6.87
C ILE A 249 37.03 -19.94 7.58
N LYS A 250 36.99 -19.07 8.58
CA LYS A 250 35.82 -18.87 9.45
C LYS A 250 34.95 -17.73 8.92
N LYS A 251 34.11 -18.04 7.94
CA LYS A 251 33.10 -17.10 7.43
C LYS A 251 32.09 -16.80 8.53
N ALA A 252 31.84 -15.52 8.80
CA ALA A 252 30.77 -15.13 9.70
C ALA A 252 29.43 -15.46 9.04
N GLU A 253 28.63 -16.30 9.71
CA GLU A 253 27.26 -16.59 9.33
C GLU A 253 26.35 -15.90 10.35
N ILE A 254 25.55 -14.94 9.91
CA ILE A 254 24.56 -14.31 10.77
C ILE A 254 23.38 -15.28 10.89
N LYS A 255 23.11 -15.78 12.09
CA LYS A 255 22.02 -16.71 12.38
C LYS A 255 21.04 -16.05 13.36
N ILE A 256 19.75 -16.19 13.09
CA ILE A 256 18.70 -15.91 14.08
C ILE A 256 18.46 -17.20 14.88
N PHE A 257 18.55 -17.10 16.21
CA PHE A 257 18.26 -18.17 17.17
C PHE A 257 19.00 -19.50 16.91
N ASP A 258 20.22 -19.46 16.37
CA ASP A 258 21.02 -20.66 15.98
C ASP A 258 20.34 -21.66 15.02
N MET A 259 19.13 -21.36 14.56
CA MET A 259 18.32 -22.26 13.73
C MET A 259 18.18 -21.76 12.29
N LEU A 260 18.21 -20.45 12.08
CA LEU A 260 17.92 -19.84 10.79
C LEU A 260 19.08 -18.96 10.36
N LEU A 261 19.81 -19.39 9.32
CA LEU A 261 20.74 -18.50 8.64
C LEU A 261 19.93 -17.30 8.11
N LEU A 262 20.35 -16.10 8.49
CA LEU A 262 19.81 -14.85 7.97
C LEU A 262 20.30 -14.68 6.53
N ASN A 263 19.75 -15.50 5.64
CA ASN A 263 20.05 -15.55 4.22
C ASN A 263 18.77 -15.38 3.40
N GLN A 264 18.92 -15.29 2.08
CA GLN A 264 17.79 -15.12 1.16
C GLN A 264 16.72 -16.21 1.28
N ASN A 265 17.09 -17.43 1.69
CA ASN A 265 16.13 -18.53 1.83
C ASN A 265 15.18 -18.31 3.02
N LEU A 266 15.65 -17.68 4.10
CA LEU A 266 14.79 -17.30 5.22
C LEU A 266 13.77 -16.23 4.80
N MET A 267 14.23 -15.22 4.05
CA MET A 267 13.36 -14.18 3.52
C MET A 267 12.32 -14.76 2.55
N LEU A 268 12.73 -15.67 1.66
CA LEU A 268 11.83 -16.40 0.77
C LEU A 268 10.81 -17.25 1.54
N SER A 269 11.22 -17.89 2.63
CA SER A 269 10.36 -18.71 3.49
C SER A 269 9.32 -17.88 4.24
N MET A 270 9.72 -16.73 4.80
CA MET A 270 8.79 -15.78 5.41
C MET A 270 7.79 -15.25 4.36
N LEU A 271 8.27 -14.94 3.16
CA LEU A 271 7.45 -14.52 2.03
C LEU A 271 6.40 -15.58 1.66
N GLN A 272 6.85 -16.83 1.52
CA GLN A 272 5.99 -17.97 1.19
C GLN A 272 4.94 -18.18 2.28
N THR A 273 5.31 -18.04 3.55
CA THR A 273 4.39 -18.23 4.67
C THR A 273 3.33 -17.13 4.70
N ILE A 274 3.71 -15.86 4.51
CA ILE A 274 2.78 -14.74 4.41
C ILE A 274 1.87 -14.90 3.18
N SER A 275 2.43 -15.24 2.01
CA SER A 275 1.67 -15.47 0.79
C SER A 275 0.69 -16.62 0.94
N THR A 276 1.10 -17.71 1.58
CA THR A 276 0.24 -18.88 1.85
C THR A 276 -0.89 -18.50 2.80
N TYR A 277 -0.59 -17.75 3.86
CA TYR A 277 -1.61 -17.28 4.80
C TYR A 277 -2.65 -16.38 4.13
N ILE A 278 -2.20 -15.42 3.31
CA ILE A 278 -3.09 -14.55 2.53
C ILE A 278 -3.93 -15.39 1.57
N PHE A 279 -3.33 -16.35 0.86
CA PHE A 279 -4.03 -17.24 -0.06
C PHE A 279 -5.11 -18.09 0.64
N ILE A 280 -4.79 -18.68 1.79
CA ILE A 280 -5.75 -19.42 2.62
C ILE A 280 -6.91 -18.50 3.01
N LYS A 281 -6.61 -17.28 3.46
CA LYS A 281 -7.64 -16.31 3.84
C LYS A 281 -8.54 -15.93 2.66
N ILE A 282 -7.98 -15.74 1.46
CA ILE A 282 -8.73 -15.49 0.23
C ILE A 282 -9.67 -16.66 -0.07
N GLN A 283 -9.20 -17.90 0.02
CA GLN A 283 -10.03 -19.09 -0.19
C GLN A 283 -11.21 -19.14 0.78
N PHE A 284 -10.98 -18.83 2.06
CA PHE A 284 -12.06 -18.78 3.05
C PHE A 284 -13.10 -17.70 2.75
N VAL A 285 -12.67 -16.48 2.38
CA VAL A 285 -13.59 -15.40 2.01
C VAL A 285 -14.43 -15.78 0.78
N LEU A 286 -13.80 -16.31 -0.27
CA LEU A 286 -14.50 -16.75 -1.49
C LEU A 286 -15.48 -17.91 -1.24
N SER A 287 -15.20 -18.77 -0.26
CA SER A 287 -16.09 -19.87 0.12
C SER A 287 -17.29 -19.43 0.95
N SER A 288 -17.16 -18.33 1.69
CA SER A 288 -18.23 -17.78 2.54
C SER A 288 -19.30 -17.04 1.74
N ASP A 289 -18.95 -16.40 0.62
CA ASP A 289 -19.91 -15.68 -0.25
C ASP A 289 -20.77 -16.60 -1.14
N ARG A 290 -20.59 -17.93 -1.05
CA ARG A 290 -21.35 -18.94 -1.84
C ARG A 290 -22.43 -19.68 -1.04
N GLN A 291 -22.63 -19.34 0.24
CA GLN A 291 -23.73 -19.86 1.08
C GLN A 291 -24.79 -18.78 1.27
#